data_AF-A0A0P9D729-F1
#
_entry.id   AF-A0A0P9D729-F1
#
_cell.length_a   1.000
_cell.length_b   1.000
_cell.length_c   1.000
_cell.angle_alpha   90.00
_cell.angle_beta   90.00
_cell.angle_gamma   90.00
#
_symmetry.space_group_name_H-M   'P 1'
#
loop_
_entity.id
_entity.type
_entity.pdbx_description
1 polymer ?
#
loop_
_entity_poly.entity_id
_entity_poly.type
_entity_poly.pdbx_seq_one_letter_code
_entity_poly.pdbx_strand_id
1 'polypeptide(L)'
;MKRILLTAAAIAAGVFVEHPVHAQAAQTIFNTAIPGAVRVAIRENNPNGEPDPRGRIVWVQTVPFETYCKDVLPNEWMPSWSPESLKAGAMAVKMFAWYHHLHPVTIDGFTFDVDNTTNFQAFRYLSGQPETNQAVDAIRNQAFTMPDGSIIELNYRAGYRDSANWQYRNAQKMAQWGSEYWAERGRNYIQILQFYYVDRALKFY
;
A
#
# COMPACT_ATOMS: atom_id res chain seq x y z
N MET A 1 37.11 -63.56 -25.90
CA MET A 1 38.01 -62.64 -25.16
C MET A 1 37.63 -61.20 -25.45
N LYS A 2 36.93 -60.52 -24.54
CA LYS A 2 36.83 -59.04 -24.52
C LYS A 2 36.90 -58.60 -23.05
N ARG A 3 37.89 -57.75 -22.77
CA ARG A 3 38.33 -57.30 -21.45
C ARG A 3 37.27 -56.39 -20.81
N ILE A 4 37.02 -56.62 -19.52
CA ILE A 4 36.31 -55.70 -18.62
C ILE A 4 37.27 -54.55 -18.31
N LEU A 5 36.89 -53.31 -18.63
CA LEU A 5 37.49 -52.09 -18.06
C LEU A 5 36.61 -51.64 -16.89
N LEU A 6 37.14 -51.68 -15.66
CA LEU A 6 36.59 -50.88 -14.56
C LEU A 6 37.18 -49.47 -14.65
N THR A 7 36.35 -48.48 -14.92
CA THR A 7 36.68 -47.07 -14.72
C THR A 7 36.25 -46.69 -13.30
N ALA A 8 37.23 -46.36 -12.44
CA ALA A 8 36.95 -45.75 -11.14
C ALA A 8 36.47 -44.31 -11.35
N ALA A 9 35.24 -44.02 -10.93
CA ALA A 9 34.74 -42.64 -10.87
C ALA A 9 35.23 -41.99 -9.57
N ALA A 10 36.08 -40.97 -9.68
CA ALA A 10 36.45 -40.13 -8.56
C ALA A 10 35.26 -39.21 -8.22
N ILE A 11 34.69 -39.37 -7.02
CA ILE A 11 33.68 -38.45 -6.49
C ILE A 11 34.42 -37.22 -5.97
N ALA A 12 34.31 -36.10 -6.68
CA ALA A 12 34.71 -34.80 -6.15
C ALA A 12 33.70 -34.37 -5.10
N ALA A 13 34.10 -34.36 -3.83
CA ALA A 13 33.32 -33.76 -2.75
C ALA A 13 33.33 -32.24 -2.94
N GLY A 14 32.25 -31.70 -3.52
CA GLY A 14 32.02 -30.27 -3.57
C GLY A 14 31.82 -29.74 -2.16
N VAL A 15 32.67 -28.79 -1.74
CA VAL A 15 32.45 -28.03 -0.51
C VAL A 15 31.28 -27.09 -0.78
N PHE A 16 30.11 -27.41 -0.20
CA PHE A 16 28.99 -26.47 -0.15
C PHE A 16 29.36 -25.37 0.84
N VAL A 17 29.69 -24.18 0.34
CA VAL A 17 29.75 -22.98 1.16
C VAL A 17 28.30 -22.52 1.37
N GLU A 18 27.75 -22.76 2.56
CA GLU A 18 26.50 -22.14 2.96
C GLU A 18 26.74 -20.63 3.08
N HIS A 19 26.20 -19.86 2.14
CA HIS A 19 26.06 -18.42 2.34
C HIS A 19 24.93 -18.19 3.33
N PRO A 20 25.16 -17.48 4.45
CA PRO A 20 24.08 -17.12 5.35
C PRO A 20 23.08 -16.26 4.56
N VAL A 21 21.85 -16.75 4.43
CA VAL A 21 20.74 -15.93 3.96
C VAL A 21 20.50 -14.92 5.07
N HIS A 22 21.10 -13.74 4.96
CA HIS A 22 20.79 -12.62 5.83
C HIS A 22 19.34 -12.23 5.55
N ALA A 23 18.42 -12.65 6.43
CA ALA A 23 17.07 -12.12 6.44
C ALA A 23 17.18 -10.60 6.56
N GLN A 24 16.71 -9.89 5.55
CA GLN A 24 16.72 -8.43 5.56
C GLN A 24 15.90 -7.96 6.76
N ALA A 25 16.48 -7.12 7.61
CA ALA A 25 15.78 -6.60 8.78
C ALA A 25 14.47 -5.93 8.33
N ALA A 26 13.39 -6.15 9.09
CA ALA A 26 12.11 -5.54 8.79
C ALA A 26 12.23 -4.01 8.71
N GLN A 27 11.64 -3.42 7.68
CA GLN A 27 11.55 -1.98 7.53
C GLN A 27 10.50 -1.46 8.50
N THR A 28 10.95 -0.63 9.44
CA THR A 28 10.11 0.01 10.45
C THR A 28 10.13 1.52 10.26
N ILE A 29 9.14 2.20 10.82
CA ILE A 29 9.11 3.68 10.82
C ILE A 29 10.28 4.32 11.59
N PHE A 30 11.03 3.55 12.38
CA PHE A 30 12.18 4.04 13.15
C PHE A 30 13.49 3.97 12.37
N ASN A 31 13.58 3.11 11.35
CA ASN A 31 14.77 2.91 10.53
C ASN A 31 14.56 3.26 9.05
N THR A 32 13.32 3.59 8.67
CA THR A 32 12.93 3.91 7.30
C THR A 32 12.30 5.29 7.28
N ALA A 33 12.85 6.21 6.51
CA ALA A 33 12.27 7.53 6.32
C ALA A 33 10.95 7.45 5.55
N ILE A 34 10.04 8.39 5.81
CA ILE A 34 8.89 8.60 4.93
C ILE A 34 9.39 8.87 3.50
N PRO A 35 8.76 8.33 2.45
CA PRO A 35 9.22 8.57 1.09
C PRO A 35 9.18 10.07 0.77
N GLY A 36 10.21 10.58 0.08
CA GLY A 36 10.17 11.96 -0.44
C GLY A 36 9.21 12.09 -1.63
N ALA A 37 9.05 11.02 -2.40
CA ALA A 37 8.19 10.94 -3.57
C ALA A 37 7.72 9.50 -3.81
N VAL A 38 6.65 9.36 -4.59
CA VAL A 38 6.13 8.10 -5.14
C VAL A 38 6.31 8.12 -6.65
N ARG A 39 6.75 7.00 -7.23
CA ARG A 39 6.75 6.77 -8.68
C ARG A 39 5.42 6.14 -9.09
N VAL A 40 4.61 6.91 -9.82
CA VAL A 40 3.30 6.49 -10.31
C VAL A 40 3.39 6.12 -11.79
N ALA A 41 3.16 4.85 -12.14
CA ALA A 41 2.95 4.47 -13.53
C ALA A 41 1.62 5.02 -14.03
N ILE A 42 1.67 5.75 -15.16
CA ILE A 42 0.48 6.27 -15.83
C ILE A 42 0.11 5.33 -16.96
N ARG A 43 -1.06 4.70 -16.83
CA ARG A 43 -1.61 3.78 -17.83
C ARG A 43 -2.47 4.50 -18.87
N GLU A 44 -2.61 3.86 -20.02
CA GLU A 44 -3.57 4.25 -21.05
C GLU A 44 -5.00 4.29 -20.48
N ASN A 45 -5.83 5.17 -21.02
CA ASN A 45 -7.24 5.24 -20.67
C ASN A 45 -8.06 4.22 -21.48
N ASN A 46 -9.12 3.71 -20.86
CA ASN A 46 -10.17 2.95 -21.54
C ASN A 46 -11.05 3.88 -22.42
N PRO A 47 -11.98 3.34 -23.22
CA PRO A 47 -12.84 4.14 -24.10
C PRO A 47 -13.72 5.18 -23.38
N ASN A 48 -13.93 5.06 -22.08
CA ASN A 48 -14.68 6.03 -21.27
C ASN A 48 -13.78 7.16 -20.71
N GLY A 49 -12.49 7.17 -21.04
CA GLY A 49 -11.53 8.16 -20.57
C GLY A 49 -10.96 7.90 -19.17
N GLU A 50 -11.28 6.76 -18.56
CA GLU A 50 -10.77 6.37 -17.24
C GLU A 50 -9.50 5.53 -17.38
N PRO A 51 -8.51 5.65 -16.47
CA PRO A 51 -7.31 4.81 -16.50
C PRO A 51 -7.66 3.32 -16.55
N ASP A 52 -7.12 2.60 -17.53
CA ASP A 52 -7.39 1.17 -17.73
C ASP A 52 -6.44 0.32 -16.86
N PRO A 53 -6.93 -0.48 -15.90
CA PRO A 53 -6.10 -1.40 -15.13
C PRO A 53 -5.35 -2.43 -15.99
N ARG A 54 -5.80 -2.67 -17.23
CA ARG A 54 -5.15 -3.54 -18.22
C ARG A 54 -4.42 -2.77 -19.32
N GLY A 55 -4.49 -1.45 -19.29
CA GLY A 55 -3.81 -0.58 -20.24
C GLY A 55 -2.30 -0.65 -20.10
N ARG A 56 -1.60 -0.36 -21.19
CA ARG A 56 -0.13 -0.30 -21.17
C ARG A 56 0.33 0.87 -20.32
N ILE A 57 1.51 0.75 -19.74
CA ILE A 57 2.18 1.86 -19.07
C ILE A 57 2.73 2.79 -20.16
N VAL A 58 2.35 4.06 -20.10
CA VAL A 58 2.79 5.08 -21.08
C VAL A 58 4.03 5.82 -20.57
N TRP A 59 4.05 6.19 -19.28
CA TRP A 59 5.23 6.74 -18.59
C TRP A 59 5.14 6.53 -17.08
N VAL A 60 6.22 6.88 -16.35
CA VAL A 60 6.25 6.92 -14.88
C VAL A 60 6.43 8.36 -14.42
N GLN A 61 5.52 8.83 -13.58
CA GLN A 61 5.52 10.17 -12.99
C GLN A 61 6.04 10.11 -11.56
N THR A 62 7.00 10.97 -11.20
CA THR A 62 7.43 11.14 -9.81
C THR A 62 6.62 12.24 -9.14
N VAL A 63 5.93 11.92 -8.04
CA VAL A 63 5.03 12.83 -7.32
C VAL A 63 5.47 12.95 -5.87
N PRO A 64 5.56 14.15 -5.27
CA PRO A 64 5.86 14.28 -3.84
C PRO A 64 4.88 13.44 -3.00
N PHE A 65 5.39 12.73 -1.99
CA PHE A 65 4.61 11.69 -1.30
C PHE A 65 3.33 12.23 -0.64
N GLU A 66 3.41 13.41 -0.01
CA GLU A 66 2.25 14.06 0.60
C GLU A 66 1.24 14.51 -0.46
N THR A 67 1.71 15.06 -1.58
CA THR A 67 0.86 15.42 -2.73
C THR A 67 0.16 14.21 -3.31
N TYR A 68 0.86 13.08 -3.46
CA TYR A 68 0.25 11.82 -3.90
C TYR A 68 -0.89 11.40 -2.97
N CYS A 69 -0.69 11.44 -1.65
CA CYS A 69 -1.75 11.09 -0.69
C CYS A 69 -2.95 12.04 -0.79
N LYS A 70 -2.70 13.34 -0.97
CA LYS A 70 -3.73 14.38 -1.15
C LYS A 70 -4.52 14.21 -2.45
N ASP A 71 -3.85 13.79 -3.52
CA ASP A 71 -4.46 13.54 -4.82
C ASP A 71 -5.22 12.20 -4.87
N VAL A 72 -4.77 11.16 -4.17
CA VAL A 72 -5.50 9.88 -4.11
C VAL A 72 -6.76 9.96 -3.27
N LEU A 73 -6.68 10.56 -2.07
CA LEU A 73 -7.78 10.47 -1.09
C LEU A 73 -9.17 10.90 -1.63
N PRO A 74 -9.36 12.00 -2.38
CA PRO A 74 -10.69 12.39 -2.87
C PRO A 74 -11.25 11.46 -3.96
N ASN A 75 -10.43 10.59 -4.54
CA ASN A 75 -10.85 9.59 -5.52
C ASN A 75 -11.20 8.23 -4.89
N GLU A 76 -10.86 8.05 -3.60
CA GLU A 76 -11.09 6.81 -2.85
C GLU A 76 -12.10 7.01 -1.70
N TRP A 77 -12.11 8.20 -1.10
CA TRP A 77 -13.09 8.63 -0.10
C TRP A 77 -13.80 9.88 -0.61
N MET A 78 -15.12 9.93 -0.45
CA MET A 78 -15.90 11.11 -0.87
C MET A 78 -15.53 12.30 0.03
N PRO A 79 -15.18 13.48 -0.50
CA PRO A 79 -14.78 14.63 0.32
C PRO A 79 -15.85 15.09 1.33
N SER A 80 -17.12 14.80 1.07
CA SER A 80 -18.26 15.13 1.94
C SER A 80 -18.45 14.18 3.13
N TRP A 81 -17.66 13.11 3.22
CA TRP A 81 -17.73 12.16 4.33
C TRP A 81 -17.20 12.73 5.64
N SER A 82 -17.57 12.09 6.73
CA SER A 82 -17.19 12.49 8.08
C SER A 82 -15.67 12.67 8.22
N PRO A 83 -15.17 13.73 8.90
CA PRO A 83 -13.73 13.99 9.03
C PRO A 83 -12.92 12.80 9.60
N GLU A 84 -13.52 12.03 10.50
CA GLU A 84 -12.88 10.84 11.09
C GLU A 84 -12.79 9.66 10.09
N SER A 85 -13.75 9.56 9.16
CA SER A 85 -13.69 8.63 8.03
C SER A 85 -12.57 9.04 7.06
N LEU A 86 -12.47 10.34 6.74
CA LEU A 86 -11.40 10.87 5.88
C LEU A 86 -10.01 10.66 6.50
N LYS A 87 -9.82 10.86 7.81
CA LYS A 87 -8.54 10.57 8.48
C LYS A 87 -8.18 9.08 8.46
N ALA A 88 -9.17 8.20 8.64
CA ALA A 88 -8.94 6.76 8.51
C ALA A 88 -8.53 6.39 7.08
N GLY A 89 -9.24 6.91 6.08
CA GLY A 89 -8.88 6.79 4.66
C GLY A 89 -7.48 7.32 4.36
N ALA A 90 -7.15 8.51 4.84
CA ALA A 90 -5.83 9.12 4.69
C ALA A 90 -4.71 8.22 5.24
N MET A 91 -4.92 7.60 6.41
CA MET A 91 -3.95 6.66 6.98
C MET A 91 -3.79 5.39 6.13
N ALA A 92 -4.89 4.82 5.62
CA ALA A 92 -4.82 3.67 4.73
C ALA A 92 -4.09 4.00 3.43
N VAL A 93 -4.42 5.15 2.81
CA VAL A 93 -3.76 5.64 1.59
C VAL A 93 -2.26 5.81 1.80
N LYS A 94 -1.88 6.50 2.89
CA LYS A 94 -0.49 6.74 3.26
C LYS A 94 0.31 5.44 3.45
N MET A 95 -0.22 4.51 4.26
CA MET A 95 0.50 3.27 4.55
C MET A 95 0.57 2.33 3.35
N PHE A 96 -0.46 2.30 2.51
CA PHE A 96 -0.42 1.60 1.23
C PHE A 96 0.71 2.13 0.34
N ALA A 97 0.75 3.45 0.11
CA ALA A 97 1.78 4.08 -0.71
C ALA A 97 3.20 3.87 -0.17
N TRP A 98 3.37 3.98 1.17
CA TRP A 98 4.68 3.77 1.79
C TRP A 98 5.13 2.31 1.62
N TYR A 99 4.24 1.35 1.86
CA TYR A 99 4.57 -0.06 1.65
C TYR A 99 5.01 -0.33 0.20
N HIS A 100 4.26 0.17 -0.78
CA HIS A 100 4.57 -0.04 -2.19
C HIS A 100 5.83 0.70 -2.68
N HIS A 101 6.17 1.85 -2.09
CA HIS A 101 7.46 2.49 -2.33
C HIS A 101 8.65 1.61 -1.93
N LEU A 102 8.49 0.82 -0.86
CA LEU A 102 9.50 -0.12 -0.38
C LEU A 102 9.52 -1.43 -1.17
N HIS A 103 8.48 -1.71 -1.95
CA HIS A 103 8.29 -2.93 -2.73
C HIS A 103 7.95 -2.59 -4.20
N PRO A 104 8.81 -1.85 -4.91
CA PRO A 104 8.50 -1.43 -6.27
C PRO A 104 8.38 -2.61 -7.22
N VAL A 105 7.55 -2.44 -8.24
CA VAL A 105 7.31 -3.45 -9.27
C VAL A 105 7.93 -3.01 -10.61
N THR A 106 8.36 -3.99 -11.42
CA THR A 106 8.82 -3.75 -12.78
C THR A 106 7.89 -4.45 -13.78
N ILE A 107 7.25 -3.68 -14.65
CA ILE A 107 6.36 -4.17 -15.71
C ILE A 107 6.75 -3.49 -17.03
N ASP A 108 6.90 -4.27 -18.10
CA ASP A 108 7.25 -3.77 -19.44
C ASP A 108 8.46 -2.81 -19.47
N GLY A 109 9.43 -3.05 -18.58
CA GLY A 109 10.65 -2.24 -18.45
C GLY A 109 10.52 -0.98 -17.58
N PHE A 110 9.32 -0.66 -17.09
CA PHE A 110 9.09 0.44 -16.16
C PHE A 110 9.13 -0.05 -14.71
N THR A 111 9.96 0.57 -13.87
CA THR A 111 9.98 0.35 -12.42
C THR A 111 9.28 1.49 -11.70
N PHE A 112 8.24 1.17 -10.94
CA PHE A 112 7.38 2.13 -10.25
C PHE A 112 6.89 1.57 -8.91
N ASP A 113 6.32 2.45 -8.09
CA ASP A 113 5.83 2.10 -6.75
C ASP A 113 4.34 1.71 -6.84
N VAL A 114 3.54 2.52 -7.53
CA VAL A 114 2.09 2.33 -7.73
C VAL A 114 1.68 2.71 -9.15
N ASP A 115 0.49 2.33 -9.62
CA ASP A 115 -0.10 2.88 -10.86
C ASP A 115 -1.31 3.76 -10.58
N ASN A 116 -1.78 4.50 -11.60
CA ASN A 116 -2.90 5.43 -11.47
C ASN A 116 -4.30 4.79 -11.53
N THR A 117 -4.39 3.48 -11.33
CA THR A 117 -5.62 2.71 -11.47
C THR A 117 -6.01 2.02 -10.16
N THR A 118 -7.17 1.37 -10.17
CA THR A 118 -7.65 0.57 -9.03
C THR A 118 -6.85 -0.72 -8.78
N ASN A 119 -5.82 -1.03 -9.59
CA ASN A 119 -4.83 -2.06 -9.25
C ASN A 119 -4.06 -1.70 -7.98
N PHE A 120 -3.83 -0.40 -7.74
CA PHE A 120 -3.17 0.13 -6.56
C PHE A 120 -4.13 1.06 -5.83
N GLN A 121 -4.20 2.32 -6.28
CA GLN A 121 -5.09 3.35 -5.75
C GLN A 121 -5.49 4.30 -6.87
N ALA A 122 -6.70 4.83 -6.82
CA ALA A 122 -7.19 5.77 -7.82
C ALA A 122 -6.45 7.13 -7.72
N PHE A 123 -5.33 7.28 -8.42
CA PHE A 123 -4.58 8.52 -8.48
C PHE A 123 -5.01 9.39 -9.66
N ARG A 124 -5.33 10.67 -9.38
CA ARG A 124 -5.52 11.71 -10.40
C ARG A 124 -4.66 12.93 -10.02
N TYR A 125 -3.79 13.35 -10.92
CA TYR A 125 -2.87 14.46 -10.65
C TYR A 125 -3.61 15.77 -10.39
N LEU A 126 -3.25 16.50 -9.32
CA LEU A 126 -3.84 17.77 -8.91
C LEU A 126 -5.35 17.68 -8.59
N SER A 127 -5.84 16.52 -8.13
CA SER A 127 -7.24 16.35 -7.74
C SER A 127 -7.52 16.59 -6.27
N GLY A 128 -6.52 16.94 -5.46
CA GLY A 128 -6.70 17.22 -4.03
C GLY A 128 -7.86 18.19 -3.74
N GLN A 129 -8.63 17.89 -2.68
CA GLN A 129 -9.77 18.70 -2.21
C GLN A 129 -9.52 19.20 -0.79
N PRO A 130 -10.06 20.36 -0.37
CA PRO A 130 -9.78 20.95 0.94
C PRO A 130 -10.00 19.98 2.12
N GLU A 131 -11.12 19.27 2.15
CA GLU A 131 -11.51 18.37 3.23
C GLU A 131 -10.58 17.16 3.33
N THR A 132 -10.23 16.57 2.17
CA THR A 132 -9.31 15.43 2.11
C THR A 132 -7.87 15.85 2.40
N ASN A 133 -7.46 17.04 1.95
CA ASN A 133 -6.14 17.59 2.23
C ASN A 133 -5.94 17.80 3.73
N GLN A 134 -6.96 18.35 4.40
CA GLN A 134 -6.94 18.52 5.85
C GLN A 134 -6.80 17.19 6.60
N ALA A 135 -7.44 16.12 6.11
CA ALA A 135 -7.33 14.79 6.70
C ALA A 135 -5.92 14.21 6.56
N VAL A 136 -5.27 14.37 5.40
CA VAL A 136 -3.87 13.97 5.17
C VAL A 136 -2.92 14.78 6.07
N ASP A 137 -3.14 16.09 6.17
CA ASP A 137 -2.35 16.98 7.04
C ASP A 137 -2.46 16.59 8.52
N ALA A 138 -3.65 16.21 8.97
CA ALA A 138 -3.91 15.84 10.36
C ALA A 138 -3.15 14.57 10.80
N ILE A 139 -2.78 13.68 9.87
CA ILE A 139 -2.11 12.41 10.14
C ILE A 139 -0.64 12.39 9.67
N ARG A 140 -0.09 13.54 9.26
CA ARG A 140 1.23 13.64 8.60
C ARG A 140 2.39 13.00 9.40
N ASN A 141 2.38 13.12 10.73
CA ASN A 141 3.42 12.58 11.63
C ASN A 141 2.97 11.29 12.35
N GLN A 142 2.04 10.55 11.74
CA GLN A 142 1.48 9.32 12.29
C GLN A 142 1.59 8.18 11.28
N ALA A 143 1.77 6.96 11.79
CA ALA A 143 1.68 5.74 11.00
C ALA A 143 0.87 4.69 11.76
N PHE A 144 0.19 3.81 11.04
CA PHE A 144 -0.53 2.69 11.62
C PHE A 144 0.14 1.40 11.18
N THR A 145 0.89 0.79 12.10
CA THR A 145 1.93 -0.21 11.82
C THR A 145 1.70 -1.47 12.64
N MET A 146 2.54 -2.49 12.44
CA MET A 146 2.68 -3.55 13.45
C MET A 146 3.16 -2.96 14.79
N PRO A 147 2.92 -3.64 15.94
CA PRO A 147 3.26 -3.09 17.25
C PRO A 147 4.74 -2.72 17.42
N ASP A 148 5.64 -3.42 16.72
CA ASP A 148 7.09 -3.21 16.66
C ASP A 148 7.51 -2.03 15.74
N GLY A 149 6.57 -1.42 15.04
CA GLY A 149 6.82 -0.33 14.10
C GLY A 149 7.00 -0.78 12.65
N SER A 150 6.92 -2.08 12.34
CA SER A 150 7.06 -2.59 10.98
C SER A 150 6.00 -2.00 10.04
N ILE A 151 6.47 -1.49 8.91
CA ILE A 151 5.65 -0.88 7.86
C ILE A 151 4.92 -2.01 7.13
N ILE A 152 3.60 -1.89 7.03
CA ILE A 152 2.74 -2.88 6.39
C ILE A 152 1.76 -2.19 5.44
N GLU A 153 1.29 -2.96 4.46
CA GLU A 153 0.22 -2.53 3.58
C GLU A 153 -1.12 -2.48 4.32
N LEU A 154 -1.82 -1.33 4.25
CA LEU A 154 -3.19 -1.19 4.73
C LEU A 154 -4.18 -1.23 3.57
N ASN A 155 -4.68 -2.43 3.30
CA ASN A 155 -5.62 -2.68 2.20
C ASN A 155 -7.03 -2.17 2.51
N TYR A 156 -7.76 -1.72 1.49
CA TYR A 156 -9.16 -1.30 1.62
C TYR A 156 -10.03 -1.73 0.42
N ARG A 157 -11.35 -1.63 0.59
CA ARG A 157 -12.37 -1.91 -0.42
C ARG A 157 -13.59 -1.00 -0.20
N ALA A 158 -14.38 -0.77 -1.25
CA ALA A 158 -15.63 0.01 -1.16
C ALA A 158 -16.57 -0.47 -0.06
N GLY A 159 -16.93 -1.75 -0.11
CA GLY A 159 -17.97 -2.31 0.75
C GLY A 159 -19.35 -1.74 0.47
N TYR A 160 -20.28 -2.05 1.37
CA TYR A 160 -21.68 -1.67 1.26
C TYR A 160 -21.99 -0.47 2.16
N ARG A 161 -22.79 0.47 1.65
CA ARG A 161 -23.32 1.60 2.40
C ARG A 161 -24.09 1.14 3.64
N ASP A 162 -24.12 1.98 4.67
CA ASP A 162 -24.90 1.78 5.90
C ASP A 162 -24.55 0.48 6.67
N SER A 163 -23.34 -0.06 6.47
CA SER A 163 -22.87 -1.28 7.12
C SER A 163 -21.41 -1.16 7.58
N ALA A 164 -21.11 -1.77 8.72
CA ALA A 164 -19.74 -1.94 9.20
C ALA A 164 -18.90 -2.94 8.36
N ASN A 165 -19.53 -3.67 7.42
CA ASN A 165 -18.83 -4.61 6.54
C ASN A 165 -17.88 -5.58 7.25
N TRP A 166 -18.39 -6.27 8.28
CA TRP A 166 -17.64 -7.18 9.17
C TRP A 166 -16.78 -8.23 8.43
N GLN A 167 -17.18 -8.64 7.24
CA GLN A 167 -16.41 -9.57 6.40
C GLN A 167 -15.01 -9.05 6.06
N TYR A 168 -14.83 -7.72 5.93
CA TYR A 168 -13.51 -7.14 5.62
C TYR A 168 -12.61 -7.03 6.83
N ARG A 169 -13.16 -6.93 8.04
CA ARG A 169 -12.38 -6.97 9.28
C ARG A 169 -11.56 -8.25 9.40
N ASN A 170 -12.15 -9.40 9.09
CA ASN A 170 -11.46 -10.69 9.18
C ASN A 170 -10.35 -10.82 8.13
N ALA A 171 -10.49 -10.16 6.98
CA ALA A 171 -9.46 -10.05 5.96
C ALA A 171 -8.44 -8.93 6.24
N GLN A 172 -8.62 -8.21 7.35
CA GLN A 172 -7.85 -7.05 7.75
C GLN A 172 -7.76 -5.97 6.68
N LYS A 173 -8.92 -5.68 6.07
CA LYS A 173 -9.12 -4.63 5.08
C LYS A 173 -10.12 -3.63 5.60
N MET A 174 -9.89 -2.35 5.40
CA MET A 174 -10.89 -1.33 5.72
C MET A 174 -11.97 -1.24 4.64
N ALA A 175 -13.23 -1.17 5.06
CA ALA A 175 -14.32 -0.82 4.17
C ALA A 175 -14.45 0.71 4.11
N GLN A 176 -14.46 1.31 2.92
CA GLN A 176 -14.67 2.76 2.73
C GLN A 176 -16.03 3.20 3.29
N TRP A 177 -17.12 2.57 2.83
CA TRP A 177 -18.45 2.85 3.38
C TRP A 177 -18.58 2.48 4.86
N GLY A 178 -17.79 1.50 5.31
CA GLY A 178 -17.80 1.11 6.70
C GLY A 178 -16.97 2.02 7.62
N SER A 179 -15.98 2.77 7.11
CA SER A 179 -15.35 3.84 7.89
C SER A 179 -16.33 4.99 8.11
N GLU A 180 -17.12 5.32 7.08
CA GLU A 180 -18.18 6.33 7.22
C GLU A 180 -19.26 5.91 8.19
N TYR A 181 -19.77 4.68 8.04
CA TYR A 181 -20.75 4.10 8.97
C TYR A 181 -20.33 4.25 10.44
N TRP A 182 -19.05 4.01 10.75
CA TRP A 182 -18.53 4.11 12.11
C TRP A 182 -18.32 5.56 12.55
N ALA A 183 -17.85 6.43 11.66
CA ALA A 183 -17.66 7.85 11.94
C ALA A 183 -19.00 8.54 12.27
N GLU A 184 -20.05 8.26 11.50
CA GLU A 184 -21.43 8.74 11.75
C GLU A 184 -21.97 8.31 13.12
N ARG A 185 -21.41 7.23 13.70
CA ARG A 185 -21.75 6.69 15.02
C ARG A 185 -20.79 7.14 16.12
N GLY A 186 -20.01 8.19 15.85
CA GLY A 186 -19.13 8.85 16.82
C GLY A 186 -17.81 8.15 17.06
N ARG A 187 -17.42 7.16 16.23
CA ARG A 187 -16.07 6.60 16.33
C ARG A 187 -15.05 7.55 15.71
N ASN A 188 -13.92 7.71 16.40
CA ASN A 188 -12.77 8.42 15.84
C ASN A 188 -11.98 7.52 14.87
N TYR A 189 -11.09 8.12 14.09
CA TYR A 189 -10.30 7.41 13.07
C TYR A 189 -9.46 6.28 13.64
N ILE A 190 -8.94 6.40 14.88
CA ILE A 190 -8.16 5.35 15.54
C ILE A 190 -9.04 4.13 15.82
N GLN A 191 -10.24 4.34 16.36
CA GLN A 191 -11.20 3.27 16.63
C GLN A 191 -11.67 2.59 15.34
N ILE A 192 -11.80 3.35 14.24
CA ILE A 192 -12.11 2.81 12.92
C ILE A 192 -10.95 1.94 12.41
N LEU A 193 -9.71 2.43 12.49
CA LEU A 193 -8.52 1.67 12.08
C LEU A 193 -8.37 0.39 12.90
N GLN A 194 -8.48 0.46 14.23
CA GLN A 194 -8.41 -0.69 15.13
C GLN A 194 -9.53 -1.72 14.89
N PHE A 195 -10.68 -1.27 14.40
CA PHE A 195 -11.75 -2.18 14.02
C PHE A 195 -11.36 -3.06 12.84
N TYR A 196 -10.80 -2.48 11.77
CA TYR A 196 -10.47 -3.21 10.54
C TYR A 196 -9.10 -3.88 10.56
N TYR A 197 -8.10 -3.23 11.14
CA TYR A 197 -6.70 -3.66 11.12
C TYR A 197 -6.30 -4.15 12.52
N VAL A 198 -6.73 -5.36 12.87
CA VAL A 198 -6.54 -5.95 14.21
C VAL A 198 -5.05 -6.18 14.51
N ASP A 199 -4.60 -5.99 15.75
CA ASP A 199 -3.20 -6.16 16.19
C ASP A 199 -2.21 -5.11 15.64
N ARG A 200 -2.71 -3.93 15.24
CA ARG A 200 -1.90 -2.82 14.74
C ARG A 200 -1.93 -1.67 15.72
N ALA A 201 -0.92 -0.82 15.65
CA ALA A 201 -0.72 0.28 16.56
C ALA A 201 -0.55 1.59 15.81
N LEU A 202 -1.17 2.65 16.34
CA LEU A 202 -0.82 4.01 15.96
C LEU A 202 0.54 4.34 16.58
N LYS A 203 1.44 4.86 15.76
CA LYS A 203 2.76 5.34 16.15
C LYS A 203 3.00 6.74 15.59
N PHE A 204 3.88 7.47 16.24
CA PHE A 204 4.31 8.80 15.84
C PHE A 204 5.80 8.77 15.53
N TYR A 205 6.23 9.63 14.60
CA TYR A 205 7.62 9.79 14.18
C TYR A 205 7.89 11.23 13.73
#